data_AF-A0A6P8GYE7-F1
#
_entry.id   AF-A0A6P8GYE7-F1
#
_cell.length_a   1.000
_cell.length_b   1.000
_cell.length_c   1.000
_cell.angle_alpha   90.00
_cell.angle_beta   90.00
_cell.angle_gamma   90.00
#
_symmetry.space_group_name_H-M   'P 1'
#
loop_
_entity.id
_entity.type
_entity.pdbx_description
1 polymer ?
#
loop_
_entity_poly.entity_id
_entity_poly.type
_entity_poly.pdbx_seq_one_letter_code
_entity_poly.pdbx_strand_id
1 'polypeptide(L)'
;MTAMANEKPIQRGNVTVIPWTVAIHQGSAVTASDNKIIVQQDSYFMVFGQVLYHNQGTIMGHLIRQHPANASGTETGYRDLFRCLQEMPTENSANTCYTAGIVKLDRNDQLELVIPDRPHTQVAMDTESTFFGIIQLQ
;
A
#
# COMPACT_ATOMS: atom_id res chain seq x y z
N MET A 1 -5.25 7.18 3.33
CA MET A 1 -4.78 6.61 4.61
C MET A 1 -3.35 7.07 4.83
N THR A 2 -2.96 7.29 6.07
CA THR A 2 -1.60 7.68 6.46
C THR A 2 -1.07 6.68 7.49
N ALA A 3 0.26 6.56 7.57
CA ALA A 3 0.89 5.71 8.56
C ALA A 3 0.51 6.13 9.99
N MET A 4 0.36 5.15 10.89
CA MET A 4 0.12 5.43 12.31
C MET A 4 1.43 5.78 13.01
N ALA A 5 1.67 7.08 13.25
CA ALA A 5 2.94 7.61 13.75
C ALA A 5 3.46 7.00 15.08
N ASN A 6 2.55 6.51 15.94
CA ASN A 6 2.90 5.90 17.22
C ASN A 6 3.01 4.36 17.16
N GLU A 7 2.83 3.77 15.98
CA GLU A 7 2.89 2.33 15.76
C GLU A 7 4.16 1.92 15.02
N LYS A 8 4.44 0.62 15.03
CA LYS A 8 5.56 0.03 14.27
C LYS A 8 5.04 -0.79 13.10
N PRO A 9 5.80 -0.88 11.98
CA PRO A 9 5.49 -1.81 10.91
C PRO A 9 5.33 -3.25 11.43
N ILE A 10 4.31 -3.94 10.94
CA ILE A 10 3.93 -5.28 11.39
C ILE A 10 4.55 -6.30 10.44
N GLN A 11 5.20 -7.32 11.00
CA GLN A 11 5.73 -8.43 10.22
C GLN A 11 4.67 -9.51 10.03
N ARG A 12 4.37 -9.86 8.77
CA ARG A 12 3.46 -10.92 8.37
C ARG A 12 4.22 -11.90 7.46
N GLY A 13 4.85 -12.91 8.07
CA GLY A 13 5.77 -13.80 7.36
C GLY A 13 6.99 -13.04 6.85
N ASN A 14 7.25 -13.10 5.54
CA ASN A 14 8.34 -12.36 4.89
C ASN A 14 7.92 -10.97 4.38
N VAL A 15 6.71 -10.52 4.75
CA VAL A 15 6.15 -9.25 4.29
C VAL A 15 6.08 -8.28 5.46
N THR A 16 6.48 -7.03 5.25
CA THR A 16 6.23 -5.93 6.18
C THR A 16 4.97 -5.17 5.77
N VAL A 17 4.10 -4.92 6.74
CA VAL A 17 2.83 -4.20 6.58
C VAL A 17 2.87 -2.91 7.39
N ILE A 18 2.52 -1.80 6.77
CA ILE A 18 2.42 -0.51 7.45
C ILE A 18 1.04 -0.43 8.13
N PRO A 19 0.96 -0.17 9.44
CA PRO A 19 -0.31 0.11 10.10
C PRO A 19 -0.83 1.49 9.68
N TRP A 20 -2.07 1.50 9.17
CA TRP A 20 -2.73 2.65 8.56
C TRP A 20 -3.85 3.21 9.43
N THR A 21 -4.03 4.52 9.37
CA THR A 21 -5.24 5.20 9.84
C THR A 21 -5.91 5.98 8.70
N VAL A 22 -7.21 6.23 8.83
CA VAL A 22 -7.97 7.01 7.84
C VAL A 22 -7.62 8.48 8.02
N ALA A 23 -7.00 9.08 6.99
CA ALA A 23 -6.71 10.51 6.96
C ALA A 23 -7.96 11.31 6.52
N ILE A 24 -8.52 10.95 5.36
CA ILE A 24 -9.72 11.55 4.78
C ILE A 24 -10.53 10.41 4.15
N HIS A 25 -11.85 10.48 4.31
CA HIS A 25 -12.81 9.61 3.65
C HIS A 25 -13.97 10.47 3.12
N GLN A 26 -14.31 10.30 1.86
CA GLN A 26 -15.36 11.07 1.19
C GLN A 26 -16.12 10.17 0.21
N GLY A 27 -17.45 10.27 0.23
CA GLY A 27 -18.33 9.48 -0.62
C GLY A 27 -18.52 8.04 -0.14
N SER A 28 -19.10 7.20 -1.00
CA SER A 28 -19.51 5.83 -0.67
C SER A 28 -18.86 4.76 -1.56
N ALA A 29 -17.94 5.14 -2.45
CA ALA A 29 -17.31 4.23 -3.40
C ALA A 29 -16.27 3.30 -2.77
N VAL A 30 -15.74 3.67 -1.60
CA VAL A 30 -14.73 2.89 -0.87
C VAL A 30 -14.98 2.96 0.64
N THR A 31 -14.50 1.98 1.38
CA THR A 31 -14.39 2.00 2.83
C THR A 31 -12.99 1.55 3.26
N ALA A 32 -12.63 1.77 4.51
CA ALA A 32 -11.39 1.26 5.10
C ALA A 32 -11.73 0.29 6.24
N SER A 33 -11.15 -0.90 6.22
CA SER A 33 -11.29 -1.91 7.28
C SER A 33 -10.02 -2.76 7.35
N ASP A 34 -9.64 -3.19 8.55
CA ASP A 34 -8.56 -4.16 8.77
C ASP A 34 -7.27 -3.86 8.01
N ASN A 35 -6.85 -2.59 8.02
CA ASN A 35 -5.64 -2.11 7.35
C ASN A 35 -5.68 -2.19 5.81
N LYS A 36 -6.88 -2.25 5.22
CA LYS A 36 -7.13 -2.36 3.78
C LYS A 36 -8.16 -1.33 3.33
N ILE A 37 -8.18 -1.08 2.03
CA ILE A 37 -9.24 -0.34 1.35
C ILE A 37 -10.17 -1.35 0.68
N ILE A 38 -11.48 -1.20 0.88
CA ILE A 38 -12.50 -2.08 0.30
C ILE A 38 -13.33 -1.28 -0.70
N VAL A 39 -13.41 -1.78 -1.93
CA VAL A 39 -14.20 -1.18 -3.00
C VAL A 39 -15.68 -1.50 -2.80
N GLN A 40 -16.54 -0.49 -2.88
CA GLN A 40 -17.99 -0.63 -2.71
C GLN A 40 -18.77 -0.49 -4.02
N GLN A 41 -18.13 0.07 -5.05
CA GLN A 41 -18.74 0.35 -6.35
C GLN A 41 -17.76 0.03 -7.48
N ASP A 42 -18.24 -0.69 -8.50
CA ASP A 42 -17.47 -1.00 -9.70
C ASP A 42 -17.11 0.29 -10.44
N SER A 43 -15.81 0.56 -10.61
CA SER A 43 -15.38 1.79 -11.26
C SER A 43 -13.92 1.74 -11.71
N TYR A 44 -13.48 2.81 -12.37
CA TYR A 44 -12.07 3.10 -12.53
C TYR A 44 -11.60 3.96 -11.36
N PHE A 45 -10.48 3.57 -10.78
CA PHE A 45 -9.89 4.28 -9.66
C PHE A 45 -8.45 4.65 -9.97
N MET A 46 -8.04 5.85 -9.57
CA MET A 46 -6.63 6.18 -9.41
C MET A 46 -6.19 5.70 -8.03
N VAL A 47 -5.24 4.78 -7.98
CA VAL A 47 -4.64 4.26 -6.75
C VAL A 47 -3.21 4.75 -6.66
N PHE A 48 -2.79 5.16 -5.48
CA PHE A 48 -1.46 5.73 -5.26
C PHE A 48 -0.92 5.40 -3.87
N GLY A 49 0.41 5.37 -3.74
CA GLY A 49 1.07 5.12 -2.47
C GLY A 49 2.49 5.66 -2.45
N GLN A 50 2.91 6.09 -1.27
CA GLN A 50 4.27 6.52 -0.99
C GLN A 50 4.76 5.89 0.30
N VAL A 51 6.05 5.54 0.33
CA VAL A 51 6.74 5.13 1.55
C VAL A 51 8.12 5.79 1.56
N LEU A 52 8.50 6.37 2.70
CA LEU A 52 9.86 6.83 2.98
C LEU A 52 10.66 5.72 3.67
N TYR A 53 11.75 5.30 3.02
CA TYR A 53 12.64 4.24 3.50
C TYR A 53 13.93 4.80 4.10
N HIS A 54 14.38 4.17 5.18
CA HIS A 54 15.65 4.45 5.85
C HIS A 54 16.64 3.28 5.82
N ASN A 55 16.26 2.15 5.20
CA ASN A 55 17.18 1.02 5.01
C ASN A 55 18.40 1.43 4.18
N GLN A 56 19.58 0.96 4.57
CA GLN A 56 20.85 1.27 3.93
C GLN A 56 21.27 0.19 2.92
N GLY A 57 21.89 0.61 1.82
CA GLY A 57 22.67 -0.25 0.92
C GLY A 57 21.90 -1.39 0.27
N THR A 58 20.59 -1.24 0.07
CA THR A 58 19.74 -2.28 -0.52
C THR A 58 18.61 -1.68 -1.36
N ILE A 59 17.96 -2.49 -2.19
CA ILE A 59 16.79 -2.06 -2.96
C ILE A 59 15.55 -2.16 -2.09
N MET A 60 14.90 -1.04 -1.83
CA MET A 60 13.64 -0.97 -1.11
C MET A 60 12.48 -0.73 -2.07
N GLY A 61 11.27 -1.02 -1.63
CA GLY A 61 10.11 -0.91 -2.50
C GLY A 61 8.85 -1.47 -1.88
N HIS A 62 7.72 -1.15 -2.49
CA HIS A 62 6.42 -1.64 -2.07
C HIS A 62 5.61 -2.11 -3.27
N LEU A 63 4.57 -2.88 -2.94
CA LEU A 63 3.54 -3.34 -3.86
C LEU A 63 2.20 -2.79 -3.41
N ILE A 64 1.47 -2.21 -4.33
CA ILE A 64 0.03 -2.03 -4.22
C ILE A 64 -0.60 -3.26 -4.87
N ARG A 65 -1.37 -4.02 -4.11
CA ARG A 65 -1.95 -5.29 -4.56
C ARG A 65 -3.42 -5.39 -4.26
N GLN A 66 -4.13 -6.12 -5.12
CA GLN A 66 -5.57 -6.35 -5.08
C GLN A 66 -5.83 -7.79 -4.65
N HIS A 67 -6.81 -7.99 -3.77
CA HIS A 67 -7.46 -9.28 -3.60
C HIS A 67 -8.83 -9.20 -4.28
N PRO A 68 -9.01 -9.88 -5.43
CA PRO A 68 -10.28 -9.86 -6.15
C PRO A 68 -11.40 -10.49 -5.34
N ALA A 69 -12.58 -9.87 -5.35
CA ALA A 69 -13.77 -10.41 -4.67
C ALA A 69 -14.15 -11.82 -5.17
N ASN A 70 -13.97 -12.06 -6.47
CA ASN A 70 -14.32 -13.30 -7.16
C ASN A 70 -13.09 -14.19 -7.42
N ALA A 71 -12.13 -14.22 -6.50
CA ALA A 71 -10.96 -15.12 -6.61
C ALA A 71 -11.43 -16.58 -6.83
N SER A 72 -11.30 -17.06 -8.08
CA SER A 72 -11.64 -18.42 -8.49
C SER A 72 -10.71 -19.42 -7.78
N GLY A 73 -11.15 -20.67 -7.60
CA GLY A 73 -10.39 -21.73 -6.91
C GLY A 73 -9.00 -22.05 -7.49
N THR A 74 -8.63 -21.50 -8.66
CA THR A 74 -7.29 -21.59 -9.26
C THR A 74 -6.42 -20.34 -9.05
N GLU A 75 -7.01 -19.20 -8.69
CA GLU A 75 -6.33 -17.91 -8.43
C GLU A 75 -6.48 -17.56 -6.95
N THR A 76 -5.73 -18.24 -6.08
CA THR A 76 -5.89 -18.17 -4.63
C THR A 76 -5.11 -17.02 -3.96
N GLY A 77 -4.81 -15.95 -4.69
CA GLY A 77 -3.80 -14.97 -4.29
C GLY A 77 -4.18 -13.50 -4.43
N TYR A 78 -3.32 -12.66 -3.87
CA TYR A 78 -3.25 -11.24 -4.22
C TYR A 78 -2.64 -11.09 -5.62
N ARG A 79 -3.16 -10.13 -6.39
CA ARG A 79 -2.60 -9.67 -7.66
C ARG A 79 -1.86 -8.35 -7.46
N ASP A 80 -0.60 -8.28 -7.87
CA ASP A 80 0.16 -7.03 -7.89
C ASP A 80 -0.42 -6.07 -8.95
N LEU A 81 -0.74 -4.84 -8.53
CA LEU A 81 -1.19 -3.78 -9.44
C LEU A 81 -0.03 -2.87 -9.81
N PHE A 82 0.63 -2.30 -8.81
CA PHE A 82 1.69 -1.32 -8.98
C PHE A 82 2.86 -1.63 -8.06
N ARG A 83 4.07 -1.34 -8.56
CA ARG A 83 5.31 -1.60 -7.85
C ARG A 83 6.17 -0.34 -7.88
N CYS A 84 6.75 -0.02 -6.74
CA CYS A 84 7.80 0.99 -6.64
C CYS A 84 9.07 0.31 -6.14
N LEU A 85 10.22 0.58 -6.78
CA LEU A 85 11.54 0.13 -6.35
C LEU A 85 12.48 1.32 -6.31
N GLN A 86 13.36 1.34 -5.32
CA GLN A 86 14.32 2.40 -5.10
C GLN A 86 15.62 1.83 -4.55
N GLU A 87 16.73 2.17 -5.20
CA GLU A 87 18.07 1.88 -4.66
C GLU A 87 18.37 2.83 -3.50
N MET A 88 18.86 2.27 -2.38
CA MET A 88 19.15 3.05 -1.19
C MET A 88 20.66 3.28 -1.04
N PRO A 89 21.09 4.51 -0.69
CA PRO A 89 22.50 4.78 -0.40
C PRO A 89 22.96 3.96 0.82
N THR A 90 24.27 3.76 0.96
CA THR A 90 24.86 3.01 2.08
C THR A 90 24.91 3.82 3.38
N GLU A 91 24.81 5.16 3.29
CA GLU A 91 24.81 6.07 4.44
C GLU A 91 23.68 7.09 4.30
N ASN A 92 23.16 7.57 5.44
CA ASN A 92 22.13 8.62 5.52
C ASN A 92 20.90 8.37 4.63
N SER A 93 20.46 7.12 4.54
CA SER A 93 19.37 6.70 3.64
C SER A 93 18.04 7.33 4.04
N ALA A 94 17.45 8.07 3.09
CA ALA A 94 16.15 8.71 3.23
C ALA A 94 15.55 8.93 1.83
N ASN A 95 15.06 7.85 1.21
CA ASN A 95 14.42 7.93 -0.10
C ASN A 95 12.93 7.62 0.00
N THR A 96 12.11 8.49 -0.59
CA THR A 96 10.71 8.20 -0.88
C THR A 96 10.60 7.37 -2.15
N CYS A 97 9.70 6.38 -2.16
CA CYS A 97 9.26 5.72 -3.38
C CYS A 97 7.76 5.95 -3.52
N TYR A 98 7.34 6.63 -4.59
CA TYR A 98 5.95 6.89 -4.93
C TYR A 98 5.54 6.11 -6.18
N THR A 99 4.36 5.50 -6.18
CA THR A 99 3.76 4.91 -7.37
C THR A 99 2.27 5.20 -7.42
N ALA A 100 1.74 5.32 -8.64
CA ALA A 100 0.32 5.51 -8.88
C ALA A 100 -0.08 4.95 -10.24
N GLY A 101 -1.36 4.63 -10.39
CA GLY A 101 -1.92 4.23 -11.66
C GLY A 101 -3.44 4.13 -11.63
N ILE A 102 -4.03 3.99 -12.82
CA ILE A 102 -5.46 3.81 -13.00
C ILE A 102 -5.76 2.32 -13.15
N VAL A 103 -6.72 1.81 -12.40
CA VAL A 103 -7.12 0.41 -12.43
C VAL A 103 -8.66 0.31 -12.37
N LYS A 104 -9.22 -0.65 -13.09
CA LYS A 104 -10.62 -1.03 -12.90
C LYS A 104 -10.72 -1.98 -11.71
N LEU A 105 -11.58 -1.65 -10.76
CA LEU A 105 -11.84 -2.47 -9.58
C LEU A 105 -13.35 -2.75 -9.49
N ASP A 106 -13.66 -3.96 -9.03
CA ASP A 106 -15.01 -4.44 -8.85
C ASP A 106 -15.38 -4.37 -7.36
N ARG A 107 -16.68 -4.34 -7.08
CA ARG A 107 -17.21 -4.30 -5.73
C ARG A 107 -16.69 -5.48 -4.90
N ASN A 108 -16.30 -5.16 -3.66
CA ASN A 108 -15.67 -6.02 -2.67
C ASN A 108 -14.20 -6.35 -2.92
N ASP A 109 -13.58 -5.83 -3.97
CA ASP A 109 -12.13 -5.91 -4.11
C ASP A 109 -11.45 -5.23 -2.92
N GLN A 110 -10.38 -5.86 -2.43
CA GLN A 110 -9.59 -5.31 -1.32
C GLN A 110 -8.24 -4.88 -1.84
N LEU A 111 -7.79 -3.70 -1.45
CA LEU A 111 -6.45 -3.22 -1.73
C LEU A 111 -5.62 -3.15 -0.45
N GLU A 112 -4.35 -3.50 -0.58
CA GLU A 112 -3.35 -3.22 0.44
C GLU A 112 -2.02 -2.78 -0.19
N LEU A 113 -1.23 -2.07 0.62
CA LEU A 113 0.15 -1.74 0.33
C LEU A 113 1.06 -2.54 1.25
N VAL A 114 2.02 -3.25 0.67
CA VAL A 114 2.95 -4.13 1.40
C VAL A 114 4.38 -3.97 0.92
N ILE A 115 5.33 -4.26 1.81
CA ILE A 115 6.77 -4.27 1.50
C ILE A 115 7.22 -5.75 1.49
N PRO A 116 7.40 -6.37 0.30
CA PRO A 116 7.74 -7.78 0.18
C PRO A 116 9.21 -8.06 0.51
N ASP A 117 9.49 -9.26 1.02
CA ASP A 117 10.83 -9.84 1.22
C ASP A 117 11.82 -8.97 2.03
N ARG A 118 11.27 -8.10 2.87
CA ARG A 118 12.01 -7.21 3.75
C ARG A 118 11.48 -7.35 5.18
N PRO A 119 11.94 -8.35 5.94
CA PRO A 119 11.67 -8.40 7.38
C PRO A 119 12.42 -7.25 8.07
N HIS A 120 11.80 -6.61 9.05
CA HIS A 120 12.38 -5.48 9.82
C HIS A 120 12.72 -4.24 8.99
N THR A 121 11.86 -3.88 8.03
CA THR A 121 12.01 -2.64 7.25
C THR A 121 12.02 -1.40 8.14
N GLN A 122 12.93 -0.47 7.87
CA GLN A 122 12.97 0.84 8.51
C GLN A 122 12.27 1.83 7.59
N VAL A 123 11.04 2.18 7.94
CA VAL A 123 10.24 3.19 7.23
C VAL A 123 9.89 4.33 8.17
N ALA A 124 9.72 5.52 7.61
CA ALA A 124 9.16 6.63 8.37
C ALA A 124 7.65 6.42 8.55
N MET A 125 7.15 6.66 9.76
CA MET A 125 5.75 6.46 10.14
C MET A 125 4.99 7.79 10.27
N ASP A 126 5.62 8.92 9.95
CA ASP A 126 4.95 10.22 9.93
C ASP A 126 3.93 10.29 8.77
N THR A 127 2.90 11.11 8.96
CA THR A 127 1.72 11.15 8.08
C THR A 127 1.99 11.74 6.71
N GLU A 128 3.03 12.56 6.57
CA GLU A 128 3.34 13.31 5.35
C GLU A 128 4.23 12.49 4.40
N SER A 129 5.06 11.60 4.94
CA SER A 129 6.04 10.85 4.16
C SER A 129 5.53 9.49 3.67
N THR A 130 4.63 8.84 4.43
CA THR A 130 4.13 7.49 4.16
C THR A 130 2.60 7.42 4.16
N PHE A 131 2.02 7.19 2.98
CA PHE A 131 0.58 7.21 2.76
C PHE A 131 0.13 6.25 1.65
N PHE A 132 -1.16 5.89 1.68
CA PHE A 132 -1.80 5.01 0.71
C PHE A 132 -3.23 5.50 0.44
N GLY A 133 -3.61 5.64 -0.83
CA GLY A 133 -4.89 6.25 -1.19
C GLY A 133 -5.47 5.78 -2.51
N ILE A 134 -6.75 6.14 -2.68
CA ILE A 134 -7.55 5.82 -3.86
C ILE A 134 -8.53 6.97 -4.13
N ILE A 135 -8.79 7.25 -5.40
CA ILE A 135 -9.78 8.22 -5.88
C ILE A 135 -10.60 7.58 -7.00
N GLN A 136 -11.93 7.67 -6.95
CA GLN A 136 -12.81 7.22 -8.04
C GLN A 136 -12.76 8.22 -9.21
N LEU A 137 -12.70 7.72 -10.44
CA LEU A 137 -12.57 8.53 -11.67
C LEU A 137 -13.88 8.70 -12.45
N GLN A 138 -15.01 8.72 -11.73
CA GLN A 138 -16.35 8.91 -12.31
C GLN A 138 -17.01 10.16 -11.75
#